data_AF-A0A6G0JU75-F1
#
_entry.id   AF-A0A6G0JU75-F1
#
_cell.length_a   1.000
_cell.length_b   1.000
_cell.length_c   1.000
_cell.angle_alpha   90.00
_cell.angle_beta   90.00
_cell.angle_gamma   90.00
#
_symmetry.space_group_name_H-M   'P 1'
#
loop_
_entity.id
_entity.type
_entity.pdbx_description
1 polymer ?
#
loop_
_entity_poly.entity_id
_entity_poly.type
_entity_poly.pdbx_seq_one_letter_code
_entity_poly.pdbx_strand_id
1 'polypeptide(L)'
;MAQLFEAFSLLQAFGMRFYNATTQAFITAAMGFAATITGMGMWNASAVDLITFWFDGVLDDYLRAIEEMVVSGVDNRDNIRQRLTKSDPDFFNTMHLIHSEASAPAAKDQGRSDRSATKRSPAESKQTRVLQDIIAALPSQNGKSVCLKFLTRAGCPSRSPKRCMFGRAHFIPEKLEPVVRQYINDNMGGIRRDIPPDQ
;
A
#
# COMPACT_ATOMS: atom_id res chain seq x y z
N MET A 1 16.98 -2.36 -2.85
CA MET A 1 16.94 -2.39 -1.37
C MET A 1 18.11 -1.68 -0.71
N ALA A 2 19.37 -1.95 -1.06
CA ALA A 2 20.52 -1.29 -0.44
C ALA A 2 20.41 0.25 -0.45
N GLN A 3 20.06 0.84 -1.59
CA GLN A 3 19.83 2.28 -1.72
C GLN A 3 18.69 2.81 -0.84
N LEU A 4 17.59 2.07 -0.72
CA LEU A 4 16.47 2.43 0.15
C LEU A 4 16.91 2.44 1.63
N PHE A 5 17.68 1.42 2.03
CA PHE A 5 18.22 1.32 3.38
C PHE A 5 19.23 2.43 3.67
N GLU A 6 20.10 2.76 2.72
CA GLU A 6 21.05 3.86 2.80
C GLU A 6 20.34 5.21 2.93
N ALA A 7 19.28 5.45 2.14
CA ALA A 7 18.47 6.66 2.24
C ALA A 7 17.83 6.82 3.62
N PHE A 8 17.24 5.75 4.18
CA PHE A 8 16.71 5.77 5.54
C PHE A 8 17.80 5.95 6.60
N SER A 9 19.01 5.43 6.37
CA SER A 9 20.17 5.61 7.24
C SER A 9 20.61 7.07 7.30
N LEU A 10 20.71 7.72 6.15
CA LEU A 10 21.02 9.15 6.07
C LEU A 10 19.91 9.99 6.71
N LEU A 11 18.65 9.67 6.43
CA LEU A 11 17.50 10.36 7.01
C LEU A 11 17.46 10.21 8.54
N GLN A 12 17.77 9.04 9.08
CA GLN A 12 17.82 8.83 10.53
C GLN A 12 18.99 9.61 11.16
N ALA A 13 20.19 9.53 10.59
CA ALA A 13 21.35 10.26 11.10
C ALA A 13 21.09 11.77 11.15
N PHE A 14 20.45 12.32 10.12
CA PHE A 14 20.00 13.70 10.10
C PHE A 14 18.88 13.96 11.13
N GLY A 15 17.82 13.16 11.08
CA GLY A 15 16.60 13.38 11.87
C GLY A 15 16.82 13.30 13.37
N MET A 16 17.71 12.42 13.83
CA MET A 16 18.09 12.31 15.25
C MET A 16 18.76 13.58 15.80
N ARG A 17 19.31 14.43 14.94
CA ARG A 17 19.98 15.66 15.35
C ARG A 17 19.11 16.91 15.24
N PHE A 18 18.13 16.92 14.34
CA PHE A 18 17.40 18.14 13.99
C PHE A 18 15.88 18.08 14.23
N TYR A 19 15.28 16.90 14.34
CA TYR A 19 13.83 16.77 14.51
C TYR A 19 13.41 16.52 15.95
N ASN A 20 12.13 16.78 16.25
CA ASN A 20 11.54 16.49 17.55
C ASN A 20 11.40 14.97 17.81
N ALA A 21 11.21 14.61 19.09
CA ALA A 21 11.15 13.21 19.53
C ALA A 21 10.10 12.37 18.78
N THR A 22 8.92 12.93 18.47
CA THR A 22 7.87 12.24 17.73
C THR A 22 8.33 11.87 16.31
N THR A 23 8.94 12.83 15.60
CA THR A 23 9.48 12.59 14.25
C THR A 23 10.67 11.66 14.27
N GLN A 24 11.52 11.72 15.29
CA GLN A 24 12.62 10.76 15.48
C GLN A 24 12.09 9.33 15.68
N ALA A 25 11.04 9.15 16.48
CA ALA A 25 10.41 7.85 16.71
C ALA A 25 9.80 7.28 15.42
N PHE A 26 9.16 8.13 14.62
CA PHE A 26 8.62 7.74 13.32
C PHE A 26 9.73 7.30 12.34
N ILE A 27 10.79 8.10 12.16
CA ILE A 27 11.91 7.76 11.27
C ILE A 27 12.60 6.46 11.72
N THR A 28 12.76 6.27 13.03
CA THR A 28 13.35 5.06 13.61
C THR A 28 12.47 3.83 13.34
N ALA A 29 11.15 3.96 13.47
CA ALA A 29 10.22 2.90 13.11
C ALA A 29 10.29 2.59 11.60
N ALA A 30 10.42 3.61 10.74
CA ALA A 30 10.50 3.43 9.29
C ALA A 30 11.77 2.69 8.89
N MET A 31 12.93 3.04 9.48
CA MET A 31 14.17 2.29 9.29
C MET A 31 14.05 0.87 9.82
N GLY A 32 13.52 0.67 11.04
CA GLY A 32 13.35 -0.68 11.60
C GLY A 32 12.48 -1.57 10.72
N PHE A 33 11.43 -0.99 10.13
CA PHE A 33 10.60 -1.68 9.16
C PHE A 33 11.36 -1.96 7.84
N ALA A 34 12.11 -0.99 7.30
CA ALA A 34 12.96 -1.17 6.12
C ALA A 34 14.00 -2.30 6.30
N ALA A 35 14.59 -2.43 7.50
CA ALA A 35 15.47 -3.54 7.86
C ALA A 35 14.71 -4.88 7.87
N THR A 36 13.53 -4.88 8.48
CA THR A 36 12.65 -6.06 8.58
C THR A 36 12.25 -6.59 7.20
N ILE A 37 11.86 -5.71 6.28
CA ILE A 37 11.49 -6.09 4.91
C ILE A 37 12.72 -6.53 4.11
N THR A 38 13.89 -5.93 4.31
CA THR A 38 15.10 -6.36 3.62
C THR A 38 15.41 -7.82 3.90
N GLY A 39 15.21 -8.28 5.15
CA GLY A 39 15.39 -9.68 5.55
C GLY A 39 14.30 -10.65 5.08
N MET A 40 13.21 -10.19 4.44
CA MET A 40 12.10 -11.07 4.04
C MET A 40 12.29 -11.76 2.69
N GLY A 41 13.23 -11.34 1.84
CA GLY A 41 13.43 -12.01 0.56
C GLY A 41 14.43 -11.33 -0.37
N MET A 42 14.56 -11.91 -1.57
CA MET A 42 15.31 -11.30 -2.66
C MET A 42 14.36 -10.38 -3.45
N TRP A 43 14.74 -9.11 -3.55
CA TRP A 43 13.92 -8.07 -4.17
C TRP A 43 14.46 -7.75 -5.56
N ASN A 44 13.60 -7.86 -6.58
CA ASN A 44 13.92 -7.38 -7.93
C ASN A 44 13.68 -5.87 -8.04
N ALA A 45 14.09 -5.25 -9.15
CA ALA A 45 13.98 -3.80 -9.33
C ALA A 45 12.53 -3.28 -9.19
N SER A 46 11.56 -3.94 -9.85
CA SER A 46 10.13 -3.59 -9.74
C SER A 46 9.66 -3.62 -8.28
N ALA A 47 10.02 -4.67 -7.54
CA ALA A 47 9.65 -4.81 -6.14
C ALA A 47 10.22 -3.70 -5.25
N VAL A 48 11.46 -3.27 -5.54
CA VAL A 48 12.07 -2.13 -4.84
C VAL A 48 11.32 -0.84 -5.14
N ASP A 49 10.90 -0.60 -6.38
CA ASP A 49 10.13 0.59 -6.76
C ASP A 49 8.77 0.63 -6.05
N LEU A 50 8.07 -0.52 -6.01
CA LEU A 50 6.78 -0.68 -5.34
C LEU A 50 6.88 -0.42 -3.83
N ILE A 51 7.92 -0.96 -3.18
CA ILE A 51 8.20 -0.73 -1.76
C ILE A 51 8.56 0.74 -1.50
N THR A 52 9.41 1.33 -2.33
CA THR A 52 9.84 2.73 -2.21
C THR A 52 8.63 3.66 -2.27
N PHE A 53 7.75 3.44 -3.23
CA PHE A 53 6.54 4.24 -3.37
C PHE A 53 5.56 4.06 -2.20
N TRP A 54 5.46 2.85 -1.63
CA TRP A 54 4.68 2.67 -0.41
C TRP A 54 5.26 3.51 0.75
N PHE A 55 6.58 3.54 0.91
CA PHE A 55 7.23 4.42 1.89
C PHE A 55 6.99 5.90 1.62
N ASP A 56 7.05 6.33 0.36
CA ASP A 56 6.74 7.71 -0.02
C ASP A 56 5.32 8.10 0.43
N GLY A 57 4.35 7.19 0.27
CA GLY A 57 2.98 7.39 0.75
C GLY A 57 2.89 7.51 2.27
N VAL A 58 3.58 6.65 3.02
CA VAL A 58 3.61 6.72 4.50
C VAL A 58 4.27 8.01 4.98
N LEU A 59 5.33 8.48 4.29
CA LEU A 59 5.99 9.75 4.58
C LEU A 59 5.07 10.95 4.27
N ASP A 60 4.37 10.94 3.15
CA ASP A 60 3.41 11.99 2.77
C ASP A 60 2.25 12.08 3.78
N ASP A 61 1.70 10.93 4.20
CA ASP A 61 0.65 10.89 5.21
C ASP A 61 1.14 11.39 6.58
N TYR A 62 2.42 11.14 6.93
CA TYR A 62 3.03 11.69 8.14
C TYR A 62 3.19 13.21 8.07
N LEU A 63 3.61 13.75 6.91
CA LEU A 63 3.68 15.19 6.68
C LEU A 63 2.29 15.83 6.75
N ARG A 64 1.27 15.22 6.14
CA ARG A 64 -0.12 15.68 6.25
C ARG A 64 -0.60 15.67 7.70
N ALA A 65 -0.25 14.67 8.50
CA ALA A 65 -0.59 14.63 9.92
C ALA A 65 0.09 15.76 10.72
N ILE A 66 1.28 16.22 10.34
CA ILE A 66 1.91 17.41 10.92
C ILE A 66 1.09 18.67 10.55
N GLU A 67 0.73 18.83 9.28
CA GLU A 67 -0.06 19.97 8.81
C GLU A 67 -1.42 20.03 9.53
N GLU A 68 -2.11 18.89 9.64
CA GLU A 68 -3.38 18.77 10.36
C GLU A 68 -3.22 19.07 11.86
N MET A 69 -2.13 18.65 12.50
CA MET A 69 -1.86 18.98 13.91
C MET A 69 -1.72 20.49 14.10
N VAL A 70 -1.05 21.18 13.18
CA VAL A 70 -0.89 22.65 13.25
C VAL A 70 -2.23 23.36 13.11
N VAL A 71 -3.12 22.86 12.25
CA VAL A 71 -4.44 23.47 12.00
C VAL A 71 -5.48 23.12 13.08
N SER A 72 -5.55 21.86 13.48
CA SER A 72 -6.61 21.33 14.36
C SER A 72 -6.19 21.18 15.82
N GLY A 73 -4.89 21.19 16.11
CA GLY A 73 -4.32 20.87 17.42
C GLY A 73 -4.31 19.37 17.76
N VAL A 74 -4.89 18.49 16.92
CA VAL A 74 -4.94 17.05 17.15
C VAL A 74 -3.71 16.37 16.57
N ASP A 75 -2.96 15.63 17.39
CA ASP A 75 -1.77 14.91 16.94
C ASP A 75 -2.10 13.46 16.53
N ASN A 76 -2.20 13.22 15.22
CA ASN A 76 -2.47 11.91 14.64
C ASN A 76 -1.22 11.19 14.13
N ARG A 77 -0.02 11.76 14.34
CA ARG A 77 1.24 11.25 13.76
C ARG A 77 1.58 9.83 14.22
N ASP A 78 1.17 9.47 15.43
CA ASP A 78 1.38 8.14 15.97
C ASP A 78 0.55 7.05 15.25
N ASN A 79 -0.63 7.41 14.72
CA ASN A 79 -1.43 6.50 13.90
C ASN A 79 -0.71 6.15 12.59
N ILE A 80 -0.03 7.13 11.99
CA ILE A 80 0.76 6.89 10.78
C ILE A 80 1.97 6.02 11.08
N ARG A 81 2.65 6.23 12.22
CA ARG A 81 3.75 5.38 12.67
C ARG A 81 3.31 3.91 12.83
N GLN A 82 2.11 3.66 13.35
CA GLN A 82 1.58 2.30 13.52
C GLN A 82 1.36 1.55 12.20
N ARG A 83 1.33 2.23 11.05
CA ARG A 83 1.27 1.61 9.72
C ARG A 83 2.57 0.95 9.28
N LEU A 84 3.69 1.20 9.97
CA LEU A 84 5.00 0.60 9.66
C LEU A 84 5.07 -0.85 10.16
N THR A 85 4.19 -1.70 9.62
CA THR A 85 4.02 -3.10 10.00
C THR A 85 3.62 -3.94 8.78
N LYS A 86 3.90 -5.24 8.83
CA LYS A 86 3.54 -6.18 7.76
C LYS A 86 2.04 -6.37 7.61
N SER A 87 1.29 -6.08 8.67
CA SER A 87 -0.17 -6.15 8.70
C SER A 87 -0.85 -4.91 8.14
N ASP A 88 -0.09 -3.88 7.73
CA ASP A 88 -0.65 -2.71 7.07
C ASP A 88 -1.30 -3.14 5.74
N PRO A 89 -2.59 -2.82 5.51
CA PRO A 89 -3.29 -3.27 4.31
C PRO A 89 -2.63 -2.77 3.02
N ASP A 90 -2.09 -1.55 3.02
CA ASP A 90 -1.40 -0.96 1.87
C ASP A 90 -0.06 -1.67 1.59
N PHE A 91 0.69 -2.01 2.63
CA PHE A 91 1.92 -2.79 2.51
C PHE A 91 1.63 -4.20 2.02
N PHE A 92 0.60 -4.84 2.58
CA PHE A 92 0.17 -6.17 2.17
C PHE A 92 -0.22 -6.21 0.69
N ASN A 93 -0.96 -5.20 0.21
CA ASN A 93 -1.27 -5.01 -1.21
C ASN A 93 -0.02 -4.89 -2.08
N THR A 94 0.95 -4.11 -1.61
CA THR A 94 2.25 -3.94 -2.29
C THR A 94 2.97 -5.28 -2.42
N MET A 95 3.02 -6.06 -1.34
CA MET A 95 3.62 -7.41 -1.36
C MET A 95 2.88 -8.38 -2.28
N HIS A 96 1.54 -8.36 -2.27
CA HIS A 96 0.75 -9.19 -3.18
C HIS A 96 1.03 -8.85 -4.65
N LEU A 97 1.16 -7.56 -4.98
CA LEU A 97 1.49 -7.13 -6.33
C LEU A 97 2.87 -7.65 -6.75
N ILE A 98 3.88 -7.50 -5.89
CA ILE A 98 5.23 -8.03 -6.11
C ILE A 98 5.20 -9.53 -6.40
N HIS A 99 4.45 -10.30 -5.60
CA HIS A 99 4.31 -11.73 -5.81
C HIS A 99 3.55 -12.06 -7.10
N SER A 100 2.51 -11.29 -7.46
CA SER A 100 1.77 -11.51 -8.71
C SER A 100 2.60 -11.22 -9.95
N GLU A 101 3.46 -10.19 -9.93
CA GLU A 101 4.40 -9.89 -11.02
C GLU A 101 5.49 -10.96 -11.15
N ALA A 102 5.98 -11.47 -10.02
CA ALA A 102 6.91 -12.60 -10.01
C ALA A 102 6.28 -13.92 -10.48
N SER A 103 4.96 -14.05 -10.38
CA SER A 103 4.18 -15.25 -10.76
C SER A 103 3.54 -15.14 -12.14
N ALA A 104 3.67 -14.00 -12.83
CA ALA A 104 3.10 -13.81 -14.15
C ALA A 104 3.78 -14.81 -15.12
N PRO A 105 3.02 -15.76 -15.71
CA PRO A 105 3.64 -16.79 -16.53
C PRO A 105 4.19 -16.14 -17.79
N ALA A 106 5.51 -16.19 -17.97
CA ALA A 106 6.06 -16.31 -19.31
C ALA A 106 5.40 -17.55 -19.91
N ALA A 107 4.61 -17.38 -20.96
CA ALA A 107 3.83 -18.45 -21.55
C ALA A 107 4.69 -19.70 -21.81
N LYS A 108 4.50 -20.75 -21.01
CA LYS A 108 4.62 -22.17 -21.37
C LYS A 108 4.18 -23.09 -20.23
N ASP A 109 3.14 -23.84 -20.58
CA ASP A 109 2.78 -25.21 -20.26
C ASP A 109 3.39 -25.97 -19.05
N GLN A 110 2.50 -26.77 -18.46
CA GLN A 110 2.68 -27.93 -17.59
C GLN A 110 3.13 -27.76 -16.13
N GLY A 111 2.42 -28.49 -15.26
CA GLY A 111 3.04 -29.14 -14.12
C GLY A 111 2.38 -28.90 -12.77
N ARG A 112 1.31 -29.63 -12.50
CA ARG A 112 0.75 -29.89 -11.18
C ARG A 112 1.87 -30.36 -10.22
N SER A 113 2.12 -29.64 -9.12
CA SER A 113 2.73 -30.23 -7.92
C SER A 113 2.39 -29.44 -6.66
N ASP A 114 1.86 -30.19 -5.68
CA ASP A 114 1.88 -29.92 -4.25
C ASP A 114 3.20 -29.31 -3.77
N ARG A 115 3.12 -28.37 -2.80
CA ARG A 115 3.69 -28.56 -1.45
C ARG A 115 3.52 -27.36 -0.50
N SER A 116 3.29 -27.74 0.76
CA SER A 116 3.63 -27.05 2.02
C SER A 116 2.88 -25.78 2.40
N ALA A 117 1.75 -25.98 3.09
CA ALA A 117 1.08 -24.97 3.90
C ALA A 117 1.87 -24.70 5.21
N THR A 118 2.62 -23.60 5.24
CA THR A 118 3.09 -22.99 6.48
C THR A 118 1.87 -22.37 7.18
N LYS A 119 1.57 -22.81 8.41
CA LYS A 119 0.38 -22.39 9.18
C LYS A 119 0.38 -20.87 9.42
N ARG A 120 -0.40 -20.13 8.63
CA ARG A 120 -0.75 -18.72 8.89
C ARG A 120 -1.89 -18.64 9.90
N SER A 121 -1.85 -17.61 10.75
CA SER A 121 -2.83 -17.33 11.79
C SER A 121 -4.26 -17.18 11.21
N PRO A 122 -5.33 -17.67 11.87
CA PRO A 122 -6.69 -17.60 11.33
C PRO A 122 -7.18 -16.18 11.01
N ALA A 123 -6.76 -15.19 11.79
CA ALA A 123 -7.13 -13.78 11.59
C ALA A 123 -6.47 -13.16 10.35
N GLU A 124 -5.15 -13.35 10.16
CA GLU A 124 -4.42 -12.89 8.97
C GLU A 124 -4.95 -13.56 7.70
N SER A 125 -5.35 -14.83 7.79
CA SER A 125 -5.94 -15.55 6.65
C SER A 125 -7.28 -14.95 6.20
N LYS A 126 -8.10 -14.46 7.14
CA LYS A 126 -9.39 -13.83 6.83
C LYS A 126 -9.20 -12.47 6.18
N GLN A 127 -8.31 -11.64 6.73
CA GLN A 127 -8.04 -10.31 6.18
C GLN A 127 -7.39 -10.37 4.78
N THR A 128 -6.52 -11.37 4.56
CA THR A 128 -5.95 -11.68 3.24
C THR A 128 -7.03 -12.04 2.23
N ARG A 129 -7.98 -12.91 2.62
CA ARG A 129 -9.09 -13.33 1.74
C ARG A 129 -9.99 -12.17 1.39
N VAL A 130 -10.41 -11.36 2.38
CA VAL A 130 -11.25 -10.18 2.15
C VAL A 130 -10.60 -9.27 1.11
N LEU A 131 -9.30 -8.97 1.22
CA LEU A 131 -8.62 -8.10 0.26
C LEU A 131 -8.48 -8.72 -1.13
N GLN A 132 -8.27 -10.04 -1.22
CA GLN A 132 -8.31 -10.75 -2.50
C GLN A 132 -9.68 -10.68 -3.15
N ASP A 133 -10.75 -10.83 -2.36
CA ASP A 133 -12.13 -10.69 -2.82
C ASP A 133 -12.40 -9.26 -3.28
N ILE A 134 -11.89 -8.24 -2.57
CA ILE A 134 -11.97 -6.84 -3.01
C ILE A 134 -11.28 -6.64 -4.35
N ILE A 135 -10.06 -7.15 -4.52
CA ILE A 135 -9.30 -6.99 -5.77
C ILE A 135 -10.01 -7.70 -6.92
N ALA A 136 -10.58 -8.89 -6.69
CA ALA A 136 -11.33 -9.64 -7.69
C ALA A 136 -12.64 -8.93 -8.07
N ALA A 137 -13.29 -8.25 -7.13
CA ALA A 137 -14.51 -7.47 -7.33
C ALA A 137 -14.27 -6.10 -8.01
N LEU A 138 -13.01 -5.72 -8.29
CA LEU A 138 -12.72 -4.44 -8.93
C LEU A 138 -13.19 -4.43 -10.40
N PRO A 139 -13.96 -3.42 -10.81
CA PRO A 139 -14.33 -3.22 -12.20
C PRO A 139 -13.11 -3.15 -13.11
N SER A 140 -13.21 -3.69 -14.32
CA SER A 140 -12.14 -3.69 -15.31
C SER A 140 -12.56 -3.03 -16.60
N GLN A 141 -11.67 -2.21 -17.18
CA GLN A 141 -11.84 -1.56 -18.47
C GLN A 141 -10.62 -1.84 -19.34
N ASN A 142 -10.82 -2.27 -20.58
CA ASN A 142 -9.74 -2.61 -21.53
C ASN A 142 -8.71 -3.59 -20.94
N GLY A 143 -9.19 -4.62 -20.23
CA GLY A 143 -8.35 -5.65 -19.61
C GLY A 143 -7.57 -5.19 -18.38
N LYS A 144 -7.87 -4.01 -17.81
CA LYS A 144 -7.23 -3.49 -16.60
C LYS A 144 -8.25 -3.18 -15.53
N SER A 145 -8.04 -3.71 -14.32
CA SER A 145 -8.84 -3.33 -13.16
C SER A 145 -8.65 -1.85 -12.84
N VAL A 146 -9.66 -1.22 -12.27
CA VAL A 146 -9.56 0.16 -11.76
C VAL A 146 -8.57 0.21 -10.59
N CYS A 147 -7.83 1.32 -10.46
CA CYS A 147 -6.97 1.54 -9.32
C CYS A 147 -7.80 1.80 -8.06
N LEU A 148 -7.61 0.99 -7.02
CA LEU A 148 -8.35 1.14 -5.76
C LEU A 148 -8.13 2.52 -5.11
N LYS A 149 -6.89 3.05 -5.11
CA LYS A 149 -6.61 4.42 -4.62
C LYS A 149 -7.28 5.51 -5.46
N PHE A 150 -7.49 5.29 -6.76
CA PHE A 150 -8.21 6.24 -7.61
C PHE A 150 -9.71 6.32 -7.28
N LEU A 151 -10.26 5.34 -6.57
CA LEU A 151 -11.65 5.34 -6.11
C LEU A 151 -11.83 6.08 -4.78
N THR A 152 -10.76 6.35 -4.02
CA THR A 152 -10.84 7.01 -2.71
C THR A 152 -10.95 8.53 -2.86
N ARG A 153 -11.39 9.21 -1.79
CA ARG A 153 -11.39 10.69 -1.72
C ARG A 153 -10.00 11.30 -1.88
N ALA A 154 -8.98 10.64 -1.35
CA ALA A 154 -7.59 11.09 -1.47
C ALA A 154 -7.06 10.96 -2.91
N GLY A 155 -7.61 10.01 -3.69
CA GLY A 155 -7.20 9.76 -5.05
C GLY A 155 -5.88 8.99 -5.15
N CYS A 156 -5.47 8.72 -6.39
CA CYS A 156 -4.18 8.09 -6.67
C CYS A 156 -3.12 9.18 -6.90
N PRO A 157 -1.93 9.12 -6.28
CA PRO A 157 -0.89 10.14 -6.45
C PRO A 157 -0.12 10.00 -7.78
N SER A 158 -0.52 9.06 -8.66
CA SER A 158 0.06 8.93 -9.99
C SER A 158 -0.12 10.21 -10.80
N ARG A 159 0.97 10.68 -11.42
CA ARG A 159 0.95 11.84 -12.33
C ARG A 159 0.21 11.56 -13.64
N SER A 160 -0.11 10.30 -13.94
CA SER A 160 -0.86 9.94 -15.14
C SER A 160 -2.37 9.98 -14.88
N PRO A 161 -3.15 10.70 -15.70
CA PRO A 161 -4.60 10.75 -15.54
C PRO A 161 -5.29 9.44 -15.94
N LYS A 162 -4.62 8.56 -16.71
CA LYS A 162 -5.22 7.34 -17.29
C LYS A 162 -4.83 6.06 -16.57
N ARG A 163 -3.79 6.08 -15.74
CA ARG A 163 -3.25 4.87 -15.12
C ARG A 163 -2.56 5.19 -13.81
N CYS A 164 -2.67 4.31 -12.83
CA CYS A 164 -1.77 4.36 -11.69
C CYS A 164 -0.40 3.80 -12.08
N MET A 165 0.60 4.03 -11.24
CA MET A 165 1.93 3.45 -11.45
C MET A 165 1.95 1.92 -11.37
N PHE A 166 0.93 1.30 -10.77
CA PHE A 166 0.77 -0.15 -10.64
C PHE A 166 0.04 -0.81 -11.81
N GLY A 167 0.03 -0.20 -13.00
CA GLY A 167 -0.58 -0.83 -14.18
C GLY A 167 -2.12 -0.74 -14.26
N ARG A 168 -2.81 -0.42 -13.15
CA ARG A 168 -4.28 -0.32 -13.08
C ARG A 168 -4.82 0.97 -13.69
N ALA A 169 -6.01 0.91 -14.24
CA ALA A 169 -6.60 2.03 -14.98
C ALA A 169 -7.23 3.06 -14.03
N HIS A 170 -7.20 4.33 -14.47
CA HIS A 170 -7.96 5.41 -13.85
C HIS A 170 -9.22 5.64 -14.69
N PHE A 171 -10.36 5.18 -14.19
CA PHE A 171 -11.67 5.45 -14.79
C PHE A 171 -12.76 5.39 -13.72
N ILE A 172 -13.87 6.07 -13.96
CA ILE A 172 -15.04 6.02 -13.09
C ILE A 172 -15.87 4.81 -13.54
N PRO A 173 -15.97 3.74 -12.74
CA PRO A 173 -16.83 2.62 -13.07
C PRO A 173 -18.30 3.02 -13.01
N GLU A 174 -19.11 2.46 -13.91
CA GLU A 174 -20.58 2.64 -13.90
C GLU A 174 -21.22 1.97 -12.68
N LYS A 175 -20.65 0.84 -12.25
CA LYS A 175 -21.07 0.10 -11.07
C LYS A 175 -19.85 -0.31 -10.25
N LEU A 176 -19.93 -0.14 -8.94
CA LEU A 176 -18.95 -0.62 -7.98
C LEU A 176 -19.63 -1.60 -7.03
N GLU A 177 -19.07 -2.78 -6.83
CA GLU A 177 -19.68 -3.74 -5.91
C GLU A 177 -19.73 -3.20 -4.47
N PRO A 178 -20.82 -3.47 -3.72
CA PRO A 178 -20.98 -2.99 -2.35
C PRO A 178 -19.82 -3.36 -1.44
N VAL A 179 -19.25 -4.56 -1.62
CA VAL A 179 -18.10 -5.06 -0.84
C VAL A 179 -16.86 -4.16 -1.01
N VAL A 180 -16.59 -3.69 -2.23
CA VAL A 180 -15.47 -2.79 -2.53
C VAL A 180 -15.74 -1.40 -1.97
N ARG A 181 -16.98 -0.90 -2.12
CA ARG A 181 -17.38 0.39 -1.57
C ARG A 181 -17.24 0.41 -0.05
N GLN A 182 -17.75 -0.62 0.63
CA GLN A 182 -17.69 -0.72 2.08
C GLN A 182 -16.23 -0.80 2.55
N TYR A 183 -15.39 -1.59 1.89
CA TYR A 183 -13.96 -1.64 2.19
C TYR A 183 -13.29 -0.26 2.09
N ILE A 184 -13.58 0.51 1.03
CA ILE A 184 -13.02 1.87 0.83
C ILE A 184 -13.48 2.82 1.95
N ASN A 185 -14.75 2.75 2.34
CA ASN A 185 -15.30 3.59 3.40
C ASN A 185 -14.70 3.25 4.76
N ASP A 186 -14.61 1.98 5.10
CA ASP A 186 -14.17 1.51 6.41
C ASP A 186 -12.65 1.67 6.59
N ASN A 187 -11.86 1.58 5.51
CA ASN A 187 -10.40 1.45 5.59
C ASN A 187 -9.60 2.53 4.84
N MET A 188 -10.19 3.25 3.88
CA MET A 188 -9.43 4.10 2.95
C MET A 188 -9.92 5.55 2.90
N GLY A 189 -10.54 6.03 3.98
CA GLY A 189 -10.95 7.43 4.09
C GLY A 189 -12.13 7.79 3.21
N GLY A 190 -12.88 6.82 2.68
CA GLY A 190 -14.12 7.04 1.94
C GLY A 190 -13.95 7.22 0.43
N ILE A 191 -15.07 6.99 -0.27
CA ILE A 191 -15.13 6.99 -1.73
C ILE A 191 -15.24 8.41 -2.31
N ARG A 192 -14.61 8.65 -3.46
CA ARG A 192 -14.74 9.91 -4.21
C ARG A 192 -16.19 10.14 -4.66
N ARG A 193 -16.54 11.41 -4.85
CA ARG A 193 -17.94 11.88 -4.97
C ARG A 193 -18.63 11.57 -6.30
N ASP A 194 -17.83 11.36 -7.34
CA ASP A 194 -18.27 11.13 -8.72
C ASP A 194 -18.39 9.64 -9.07
N ILE A 195 -18.21 8.74 -8.10
CA ILE A 195 -18.61 7.34 -8.24
C ILE A 195 -20.13 7.25 -8.01
N PRO A 196 -20.89 6.63 -8.93
CA PRO A 196 -22.33 6.44 -8.74
C PRO A 196 -22.67 5.78 -7.39
N PRO A 197 -23.78 6.17 -6.73
CA PRO A 197 -24.26 5.48 -5.54
C PRO A 197 -24.71 4.05 -5.87
N ASP A 198 -24.88 3.21 -4.86
CA ASP A 198 -25.41 1.86 -5.06
C ASP A 198 -26.83 1.93 -5.64
N GLN A 199 -27.06 1.22 -6.75
CA GLN A 199 -28.38 0.98 -7.32
C GLN A 199 -28.95 -0.33 -6.78
#